data_AF-A0AAJ1B197-F1
#
_entry.id   AF-A0AAJ1B197-F1
#
_cell.length_a   1.000
_cell.length_b   1.000
_cell.length_c   1.000
_cell.angle_alpha   90.00
_cell.angle_beta   90.00
_cell.angle_gamma   90.00
#
_symmetry.space_group_name_H-M   'P 1'
#
loop_
_entity.id
_entity.type
_entity.pdbx_description
1 polymer ?
#
loop_
_entity_poly.entity_id
_entity_poly.type
_entity_poly.pdbx_seq_one_letter_code
_entity_poly.pdbx_strand_id
1 'polypeptide(L)' 'GIKVLPVVPSVALAKRLEKYNVDAIIVEGTEAGGHIGELTTMALVPQVVEAVGVPVIAAGGIASGKQVLAA' A
#
# COMPACT_ATOMS: atom_id res chain seq x y z
N GLY A 1 -16.37 13.61 -9.13
CA GLY A 1 -15.26 12.94 -9.83
C GLY A 1 -15.12 11.52 -9.29
N ILE A 2 -14.58 10.60 -10.09
CA ILE A 2 -14.29 9.22 -9.67
C ILE A 2 -13.12 9.24 -8.69
N LYS A 3 -13.21 8.44 -7.61
CA LYS A 3 -12.12 8.24 -6.66
C LYS A 3 -11.10 7.24 -7.19
N VAL A 4 -9.81 7.56 -7.10
CA VAL A 4 -8.72 6.76 -7.68
C VAL A 4 -7.76 6.28 -6.59
N LEU A 5 -7.67 4.96 -6.45
CA LEU A 5 -6.85 4.28 -5.44
C LEU A 5 -6.00 3.20 -6.13
N PRO A 6 -4.78 3.50 -6.60
CA PRO A 6 -3.93 2.51 -7.24
C PRO A 6 -3.26 1.59 -6.22
N VAL A 7 -2.98 0.35 -6.65
CA VAL A 7 -2.16 -0.62 -5.92
C VAL A 7 -0.68 -0.40 -6.28
N VAL A 8 0.20 -0.42 -5.28
CA VAL A 8 1.65 -0.23 -5.47
C VAL A 8 2.49 -1.29 -4.74
N PRO A 9 3.55 -1.81 -5.38
CA PRO A 9 4.50 -2.74 -4.76
C PRO A 9 5.82 -2.08 -4.33
N SER A 10 5.94 -0.75 -4.41
CA SER A 10 7.18 -0.04 -4.06
C SER A 10 6.96 1.42 -3.67
N VAL A 11 7.88 1.95 -2.86
CA VAL A 11 7.93 3.36 -2.44
C VAL A 11 8.07 4.29 -3.65
N ALA A 12 8.89 3.92 -4.64
CA ALA A 12 9.11 4.73 -5.83
C ALA A 12 7.82 4.93 -6.64
N LEU A 13 7.02 3.88 -6.78
CA LEU A 13 5.73 3.97 -7.47
C LEU A 13 4.70 4.76 -6.65
N ALA A 14 4.67 4.58 -5.33
CA ALA A 14 3.80 5.36 -4.43
C ALA A 14 4.04 6.87 -4.59
N LYS A 15 5.30 7.33 -4.47
CA LYS A 15 5.70 8.73 -4.68
C LYS A 15 5.39 9.25 -6.08
N ARG A 16 5.45 8.39 -7.09
CA ARG A 16 5.08 8.76 -8.46
C ARG A 16 3.58 8.99 -8.59
N LEU A 17 2.78 8.10 -8.01
CA LEU A 17 1.32 8.13 -8.15
C LEU A 17 0.67 9.25 -7.32
N GLU A 18 1.24 9.56 -6.15
CA GLU A 18 0.82 10.72 -5.35
C GLU A 18 0.86 12.03 -6.15
N LYS A 19 1.88 12.23 -7.01
CA LYS A 19 2.00 13.42 -7.85
C LYS A 19 0.88 13.58 -8.87
N TYR A 20 0.09 12.53 -9.12
CA TYR A 20 -1.09 12.59 -9.99
C TYR A 20 -2.39 12.89 -9.21
N ASN A 21 -2.31 13.31 -7.95
CA ASN A 21 -3.45 13.66 -7.10
C ASN A 21 -4.44 12.50 -6.91
N VAL A 22 -3.90 11.30 -6.64
CA VAL A 22 -4.71 10.14 -6.25
C VAL A 22 -5.33 10.35 -4.87
N ASP A 23 -6.48 9.72 -4.62
CA ASP A 23 -7.22 9.93 -3.37
C ASP A 23 -6.64 9.13 -2.18
N ALA A 24 -6.04 7.97 -2.46
CA ALA A 24 -5.32 7.13 -1.50
C ALA A 24 -4.45 6.11 -2.25
N ILE A 25 -3.60 5.38 -1.55
CA ILE A 25 -2.73 4.34 -2.12
C ILE A 25 -2.97 3.01 -1.40
N ILE A 26 -3.14 1.94 -2.17
CA ILE A 26 -3.17 0.56 -1.64
C ILE A 26 -1.77 -0.01 -1.73
N VAL A 27 -1.20 -0.40 -0.60
CA VAL A 27 0.16 -0.92 -0.50
C VAL A 27 0.11 -2.42 -0.29
N GLU A 28 0.47 -3.17 -1.33
CA GLU A 28 0.33 -4.63 -1.35
C GLU A 28 1.68 -5.32 -1.14
N GLY A 29 1.79 -6.09 -0.05
CA GLY A 29 2.94 -6.93 0.23
C GLY A 29 2.90 -8.28 -0.51
N THR A 30 4.06 -8.95 -0.57
CA THR A 30 4.23 -10.26 -1.22
C THR A 30 3.39 -11.39 -0.61
N GLU A 31 2.83 -11.19 0.58
CA GLU A 31 1.91 -12.12 1.25
C GLU A 31 0.50 -12.11 0.62
N ALA A 32 0.22 -11.19 -0.31
CA ALA A 32 -1.02 -11.19 -1.09
C ALA A 32 -1.09 -12.36 -2.07
N GLY A 33 -2.31 -12.63 -2.57
CA GLY A 33 -2.50 -13.55 -3.69
C GLY A 33 -2.46 -12.80 -5.03
N GLY A 34 -2.09 -13.49 -6.11
CA GLY A 34 -2.11 -12.92 -7.47
C GLY A 34 -0.76 -12.35 -7.90
N HIS A 35 -0.79 -11.22 -8.61
CA HIS A 35 0.44 -10.56 -9.09
C HIS A 35 1.04 -9.71 -7.97
N ILE A 36 2.18 -10.16 -7.47
CA ILE A 36 2.82 -9.60 -6.28
C ILE A 36 4.17 -8.96 -6.60
N GLY A 37 4.56 -7.99 -5.77
CA GLY A 37 5.94 -7.54 -5.64
C GLY A 37 6.76 -8.44 -4.72
N GLU A 38 8.00 -8.03 -4.43
CA GLU A 38 8.92 -8.82 -3.59
C GLU A 38 8.91 -8.42 -2.11
N LEU A 39 8.50 -7.19 -1.77
CA LEU A 39 8.54 -6.68 -0.40
C LEU A 39 7.32 -7.16 0.40
N THR A 40 7.54 -7.48 1.67
CA THR A 40 6.48 -7.89 2.61
C THR A 40 5.63 -6.72 3.06
N THR A 41 4.39 -6.97 3.48
CA THR A 41 3.50 -5.94 4.05
C THR A 41 4.18 -5.23 5.22
N MET A 42 4.83 -6.01 6.11
CA MET A 42 5.56 -5.48 7.28
C MET A 42 6.71 -4.53 6.91
N ALA A 43 7.40 -4.78 5.80
CA ALA A 43 8.51 -3.93 5.36
C ALA A 43 8.04 -2.76 4.50
N LEU A 44 7.07 -2.98 3.61
CA LEU A 44 6.66 -2.01 2.60
C LEU A 44 5.74 -0.93 3.14
N VAL A 45 4.74 -1.30 3.95
CA VAL A 45 3.74 -0.36 4.48
C VAL A 45 4.39 0.81 5.23
N PRO A 46 5.27 0.61 6.24
CA PRO A 46 5.86 1.74 6.96
C PRO A 46 6.70 2.65 6.05
N GLN A 47 7.47 2.07 5.11
CA GLN A 47 8.26 2.86 4.17
C GLN A 47 7.39 3.73 3.25
N VAL A 48 6.20 3.24 2.85
CA VAL A 48 5.26 4.03 2.03
C VAL A 48 4.59 5.12 2.87
N VAL A 49 4.14 4.79 4.08
CA VAL A 49 3.53 5.77 5.01
C VAL A 49 4.46 6.94 5.30
N GLU A 50 5.76 6.69 5.47
CA GLU A 50 6.77 7.76 5.65
C GLU A 50 7.03 8.57 4.37
N ALA A 51 6.73 8.00 3.20
CA ALA A 51 7.09 8.54 1.90
C ALA A 51 6.02 9.39 1.23
N VAL A 52 4.75 9.27 1.64
CA VAL A 52 3.60 9.95 1.03
C VAL A 52 2.72 10.62 2.07
N GLY A 53 1.99 11.65 1.68
CA GLY A 53 1.02 12.38 2.50
C GLY A 53 -0.44 11.97 2.28
N VAL A 54 -0.75 11.20 1.23
CA VAL A 54 -2.09 10.65 0.98
C VAL A 54 -2.38 9.44 1.88
N PRO A 55 -3.66 9.12 2.17
CA PRO A 55 -4.02 7.94 2.95
C PRO A 55 -3.47 6.64 2.34
N VAL A 56 -3.03 5.73 3.20
CA VAL A 56 -2.48 4.42 2.84
C VAL A 56 -3.39 3.31 3.35
N ILE A 57 -3.64 2.30 2.52
CA ILE A 57 -4.38 1.09 2.86
C ILE A 57 -3.43 -0.10 2.72
N ALA A 58 -3.18 -0.81 3.81
CA ALA A 58 -2.36 -2.03 3.79
C ALA A 58 -3.12 -3.20 3.15
N ALA A 59 -2.46 -3.94 2.27
CA ALA A 59 -2.99 -5.14 1.61
C ALA A 59 -1.94 -6.26 1.60
N GLY A 60 -2.40 -7.52 1.68
CA GLY A 60 -1.56 -8.71 1.78
C GLY A 60 -1.38 -9.19 3.22
N GLY A 61 -1.74 -10.45 3.48
CA GLY A 61 -1.53 -11.10 4.78
C GLY A 61 -2.49 -10.73 5.93
N ILE A 62 -3.52 -9.91 5.70
CA ILE A 62 -4.47 -9.44 6.74
C ILE A 62 -5.79 -10.22 6.65
N ALA A 63 -6.06 -11.09 7.63
CA ALA A 63 -7.24 -11.98 7.66
C ALA A 63 -7.99 -11.99 9.00
N SER A 64 -7.54 -11.22 9.99
CA SER A 64 -8.12 -11.16 11.33
C SER A 64 -7.92 -9.78 11.96
N GLY A 65 -8.70 -9.45 13.01
CA GLY A 65 -8.59 -8.18 13.70
C GLY A 65 -7.21 -7.91 14.33
N LYS A 66 -6.48 -8.95 14.72
CA LYS A 66 -5.09 -8.81 15.21
C LYS A 66 -4.14 -8.32 14.12
N GLN A 67 -4.35 -8.77 12.89
CA GLN A 67 -3.55 -8.34 11.74
C GLN A 67 -3.97 -6.94 11.28
N VAL A 68 -5.25 -6.59 11.39
CA VAL A 68 -5.71 -5.21 11.18
C VAL A 68 -5.07 -4.26 12.18
N LEU A 69 -4.90 -4.68 13.44
CA LEU A 69 -4.21 -3.88 14.46
C LEU A 69 -2.70 -3.73 14.19
N ALA A 70 -2.08 -4.71 13.52
CA ALA A 70 -0.66 -4.70 13.20
C ALA A 70 -0.31 -3.88 11.96
N ALA A 71 -1.29 -3.69 11.06
CA ALA A 71 -1.17 -2.99 9.80
C ALA A 71 -1.43 -1.49 9.95
#